data_AF-A0A0F8XYR0-F1
#
_entry.id   AF-A0A0F8XYR0-F1
#
_cell.length_a   1.000
_cell.length_b   1.000
_cell.length_c   1.000
_cell.angle_alpha   90.00
_cell.angle_beta   90.00
_cell.angle_gamma   90.00
#
_symmetry.space_group_name_H-M   'P 1'
#
loop_
_entity.id
_entity.type
_entity.pdbx_description
1 polymer ?
#
loop_
_entity_poly.entity_id
_entity_poly.type
_entity_poly.pdbx_seq_one_letter_code
_entity_poly.pdbx_strand_id
1 'polypeptide(L)'
;APAIIDTNACMLAGSNKVRIRLEELNQAVEVDTVADVQERKEVLTEVIRGRLGHYIDASGHVVDADNKKLLSAALQEVKTTEYGAEFPVKTTTIKLHNPITAIAELNKMGGDYAPEKHAILGAIHVEVTYVNRDRNQTDDKDKPTNSSLPPG
;
A
#
# COMPACT_ATOMS: atom_id res chain seq x y z
N ALA A 1 21.24 -28.21 -4.39
CA ALA A 1 20.38 -27.09 -4.81
C ALA A 1 20.29 -25.95 -3.78
N PRO A 2 19.93 -26.18 -2.49
CA PRO A 2 19.72 -25.07 -1.54
C PRO A 2 20.97 -24.22 -1.27
N ALA A 3 22.16 -24.82 -1.20
CA ALA A 3 23.41 -24.08 -0.98
C ALA A 3 23.78 -23.09 -2.10
N ILE A 4 23.38 -23.38 -3.35
CA ILE A 4 23.64 -22.48 -4.50
C ILE A 4 22.69 -21.28 -4.45
N ILE A 5 21.43 -21.51 -4.06
CA ILE A 5 20.44 -20.45 -3.87
C ILE A 5 20.89 -19.51 -2.75
N ASP A 6 21.37 -20.07 -1.64
CA ASP A 6 21.81 -19.31 -0.48
C ASP A 6 23.07 -18.47 -0.78
N THR A 7 24.02 -19.05 -1.52
CA THR A 7 25.22 -18.34 -1.99
C THR A 7 24.86 -17.17 -2.91
N ASN A 8 23.95 -17.39 -3.86
CA ASN A 8 23.50 -16.34 -4.78
C ASN A 8 22.69 -15.25 -4.06
N ALA A 9 21.88 -15.63 -3.08
CA ALA A 9 21.13 -14.67 -2.25
C ALA A 9 22.08 -13.79 -1.42
N CYS A 10 23.10 -14.38 -0.80
CA CYS A 10 24.13 -13.63 -0.08
C CYS A 10 24.88 -12.65 -0.99
N MET A 11 25.25 -13.08 -2.20
CA MET A 11 25.90 -12.19 -3.17
C MET A 11 24.99 -11.04 -3.61
N LEU A 12 23.71 -11.31 -3.82
CA LEU A 12 22.73 -10.29 -4.22
C LEU A 12 22.48 -9.29 -3.09
N ALA A 13 22.38 -9.76 -1.84
CA ALA A 13 22.24 -8.91 -0.65
C ALA A 13 23.47 -8.01 -0.42
N GLY A 14 24.66 -8.48 -0.79
CA GLY A 14 25.90 -7.70 -0.75
C GLY A 14 26.05 -6.67 -1.89
N SER A 15 25.18 -6.69 -2.90
CA SER A 15 25.25 -5.77 -4.03
C SER A 15 24.94 -4.33 -3.60
N ASN A 16 25.88 -3.41 -3.85
CA ASN A 16 25.69 -1.98 -3.54
C ASN A 16 24.41 -1.39 -4.16
N LYS A 17 24.05 -1.81 -5.39
CA LYS A 17 22.82 -1.34 -6.04
C LYS A 17 21.56 -1.78 -5.29
N VAL A 18 21.56 -3.01 -4.79
CA VAL A 18 20.44 -3.55 -4.02
C VAL A 18 20.34 -2.85 -2.68
N ARG A 19 21.47 -2.63 -1.99
CA ARG A 19 21.52 -1.91 -0.71
C ARG A 19 21.02 -0.46 -0.84
N ILE A 20 21.52 0.29 -1.82
CA ILE A 20 21.08 1.68 -2.07
C ILE A 20 19.58 1.71 -2.33
N ARG A 21 19.07 0.82 -3.19
CA ARG A 21 17.63 0.77 -3.47
C ARG A 21 16.80 0.39 -2.24
N LEU A 22 17.29 -0.51 -1.40
CA LEU A 22 16.63 -0.89 -0.15
C LEU A 22 16.57 0.30 0.81
N GLU A 23 17.64 1.09 0.88
CA GLU A 23 17.74 2.28 1.72
C GLU A 23 16.83 3.41 1.24
N GLU A 24 16.75 3.65 -0.07
CA GLU A 24 15.77 4.58 -0.68
C GLU A 24 14.32 4.17 -0.37
N LEU A 25 14.02 2.88 -0.46
CA LEU A 25 12.67 2.36 -0.15
C LEU A 25 12.36 2.48 1.34
N ASN A 26 13.33 2.20 2.22
CA ASN A 26 13.16 2.38 3.67
C ASN A 26 12.97 3.85 4.04
N GLN A 27 13.71 4.78 3.43
CA GLN A 27 13.51 6.21 3.63
C GLN A 27 12.16 6.69 3.11
N ALA A 28 11.65 6.12 2.01
CA ALA A 28 10.30 6.41 1.52
C ALA A 28 9.19 5.86 2.45
N VAL A 29 9.49 4.81 3.23
CA VAL A 29 8.58 4.25 4.25
C VAL A 29 8.58 5.07 5.54
N GLU A 30 9.66 5.79 5.86
CA GLU A 30 9.70 6.71 7.03
C GLU A 30 8.74 7.91 6.92
N VAL A 31 8.01 8.05 5.82
CA VAL A 31 6.90 9.00 5.74
C VAL A 31 5.73 8.44 6.55
N ASP A 32 5.55 8.98 7.77
CA ASP A 32 4.49 8.70 8.79
C ASP A 32 3.04 8.79 8.28
N THR A 33 2.86 8.99 6.97
CA THR A 33 1.56 9.04 6.28
C THR A 33 1.09 7.68 5.78
N VAL A 34 1.99 6.68 5.68
CA VAL A 34 1.66 5.37 5.10
C VAL A 34 1.72 4.30 6.18
N ALA A 35 0.55 3.76 6.54
CA ALA A 35 0.47 2.65 7.47
C ALA A 35 1.07 1.37 6.85
N ASP A 36 1.91 0.69 7.62
CA ASP A 36 2.52 -0.56 7.20
C ASP A 36 1.49 -1.72 7.15
N VAL A 37 1.91 -2.93 6.79
CA VAL A 37 1.00 -4.09 6.73
C VAL A 37 0.53 -4.50 8.13
N GLN A 38 1.39 -4.39 9.14
CA GLN A 38 1.12 -4.79 10.51
C GLN A 38 0.14 -3.81 11.17
N GLU A 39 0.38 -2.51 11.06
CA GLU A 39 -0.49 -1.43 11.54
C GLU A 39 -1.89 -1.54 10.96
N ARG A 40 -2.00 -1.77 9.63
CA ARG A 40 -3.31 -1.99 9.00
C ARG A 40 -4.04 -3.21 9.56
N LYS A 41 -3.32 -4.31 9.86
CA LYS A 41 -3.91 -5.49 10.50
C LYS A 41 -4.37 -5.19 11.92
N GLU A 42 -3.60 -4.41 12.67
CA GLU A 42 -3.95 -3.99 14.04
C GLU A 42 -5.21 -3.13 14.05
N VAL A 43 -5.28 -2.12 13.18
CA VAL A 43 -6.45 -1.25 12.99
C VAL A 43 -7.69 -2.06 12.61
N LEU A 44 -7.60 -2.96 11.61
CA LEU A 44 -8.73 -3.81 11.22
C LEU A 44 -9.14 -4.76 12.35
N THR A 45 -8.19 -5.30 13.11
CA THR A 45 -8.48 -6.16 14.26
C THR A 45 -9.22 -5.39 15.36
N GLU A 46 -8.85 -4.12 15.58
CA GLU A 46 -9.56 -3.25 16.52
C GLU A 46 -11.01 -3.04 16.09
N VAL A 47 -11.26 -2.76 14.80
CA VAL A 47 -12.63 -2.66 14.24
C VAL A 47 -13.42 -3.95 14.47
N ILE A 48 -12.81 -5.12 14.23
CA ILE A 48 -13.46 -6.42 14.39
C ILE A 48 -13.82 -6.68 15.86
N ARG A 49 -12.98 -6.25 16.80
CA ARG A 49 -13.16 -6.44 18.24
C ARG A 49 -13.97 -5.33 18.90
N GLY A 50 -14.25 -4.24 18.19
CA GLY A 50 -15.05 -3.12 18.66
C GLY A 50 -16.43 -3.59 19.10
N ARG A 51 -16.74 -3.45 20.38
CA ARG A 51 -18.05 -3.79 20.97
C ARG A 51 -18.64 -2.56 21.61
N LEU A 52 -19.95 -2.39 21.48
CA LEU A 52 -20.66 -1.26 22.07
C LEU A 52 -20.43 -1.15 23.59
N GLY A 53 -20.36 -2.29 24.29
CA GLY A 53 -20.09 -2.33 25.73
C GLY A 53 -18.70 -1.83 26.15
N HIS A 54 -17.77 -1.58 25.23
CA HIS A 54 -16.51 -0.88 25.55
C HIS A 54 -16.69 0.64 25.63
N TYR A 55 -17.78 1.18 25.07
CA TYR A 55 -18.04 2.62 25.00
C TYR A 55 -19.23 3.05 25.86
N ILE A 56 -19.92 2.11 26.50
CA ILE A 56 -21.09 2.37 27.34
C ILE A 56 -20.82 1.83 28.74
N ASP A 57 -21.09 2.62 29.77
CA ASP A 57 -21.00 2.22 31.16
C ASP A 57 -22.20 1.37 31.61
N ALA A 58 -22.15 0.84 32.84
CA ALA A 58 -23.24 0.03 33.39
C ALA A 58 -24.58 0.79 33.53
N SER A 59 -24.55 2.12 33.47
CA SER A 59 -25.70 3.01 33.57
C SER A 59 -26.28 3.38 32.20
N GLY A 60 -25.66 2.93 31.10
CA GLY A 60 -26.09 3.24 29.74
C GLY A 60 -25.53 4.56 29.19
N HIS A 61 -24.59 5.21 29.88
CA HIS A 61 -23.94 6.43 29.43
C HIS A 61 -22.66 6.13 28.64
N VAL A 62 -22.33 7.01 27.70
CA VAL A 62 -21.10 6.89 26.93
C VAL A 62 -19.89 7.21 27.80
N VAL A 63 -18.96 6.27 27.89
CA VAL A 63 -17.69 6.45 28.61
C VAL A 63 -16.87 7.52 27.92
N ASP A 64 -16.43 8.54 28.67
CA ASP A 64 -15.60 9.66 28.18
C ASP A 64 -16.24 10.47 27.02
N ALA A 65 -17.56 10.70 27.04
CA ALA A 65 -18.27 11.50 26.04
C ALA A 65 -17.68 12.92 25.81
N ASP A 66 -17.03 13.50 26.82
CA ASP A 66 -16.44 14.84 26.80
C ASP A 66 -14.91 14.86 26.59
N ASN A 67 -14.24 13.70 26.45
CA ASN A 67 -12.78 13.62 26.51
C ASN A 67 -12.13 12.76 25.42
N LYS A 68 -10.88 13.13 25.10
CA LYS A 68 -9.92 12.63 24.08
C LYS A 68 -9.69 11.11 23.97
N LYS A 69 -10.51 10.25 24.58
CA LYS A 69 -10.33 8.79 24.65
C LYS A 69 -11.17 7.97 23.67
N LEU A 70 -12.03 8.61 22.89
CA LEU A 70 -12.68 7.98 21.74
C LEU A 70 -11.72 7.87 20.53
N LEU A 71 -10.45 7.54 20.79
CA LEU A 71 -9.41 7.28 19.78
C LEU A 71 -9.40 5.82 19.35
N SER A 72 -10.59 5.24 19.17
CA SER A 72 -10.70 3.85 18.74
C SER A 72 -10.95 3.80 17.24
N ALA A 73 -10.17 2.98 16.53
CA ALA A 73 -10.37 2.76 15.10
C ALA A 73 -11.73 2.12 14.77
N ALA A 74 -12.37 1.49 15.77
CA ALA A 74 -13.70 0.91 15.60
C ALA A 74 -14.82 1.96 15.54
N LEU A 75 -14.59 3.19 16.01
CA LEU A 75 -15.58 4.27 16.00
C LEU A 75 -15.63 4.92 14.62
N GLN A 76 -16.83 4.95 14.05
CA GLN A 76 -17.10 5.64 12.80
C GLN A 76 -17.60 7.07 13.05
N GLU A 77 -18.47 7.27 14.05
CA GLU A 77 -19.07 8.56 14.34
C GLU A 77 -19.51 8.62 15.81
N VAL A 78 -19.31 9.78 16.44
CA VAL A 78 -19.88 10.08 17.76
C VAL A 78 -20.58 11.43 17.66
N LYS A 79 -21.88 11.45 17.92
CA LYS A 79 -22.72 12.65 17.84
C LYS A 79 -23.45 12.88 19.15
N THR A 80 -23.17 13.98 19.81
CA THR A 80 -23.88 14.42 21.02
C THR A 80 -24.88 15.51 20.65
N THR A 81 -26.14 15.32 21.03
CA THR A 81 -27.22 16.29 20.83
C THR A 81 -27.84 16.62 22.18
N GLU A 82 -27.95 17.90 22.51
CA GLU A 82 -28.56 18.37 23.76
C GLU A 82 -29.96 18.94 23.47
N TYR A 83 -30.95 18.54 24.26
CA TYR A 83 -32.34 18.95 24.11
C TYR A 83 -32.87 19.61 25.38
N GLY A 84 -33.55 20.75 25.26
CA GLY A 84 -34.22 21.44 26.37
C GLY A 84 -33.41 22.59 26.97
N ALA A 85 -34.08 23.72 27.23
CA ALA A 85 -33.46 24.94 27.76
C ALA A 85 -33.31 24.95 29.29
N GLU A 86 -34.21 24.26 30.00
CA GLU A 86 -34.31 24.31 31.47
C GLU A 86 -33.82 23.00 32.12
N PHE A 87 -34.00 21.86 31.44
CA PHE A 87 -33.47 20.54 31.82
C PHE A 87 -32.82 19.89 30.59
N PRO A 88 -31.53 20.17 30.33
CA PRO A 88 -30.87 19.66 29.14
C PRO A 88 -30.72 18.13 29.21
N VAL A 89 -31.33 17.42 28.26
CA VAL A 89 -31.15 15.99 28.02
C VAL A 89 -30.08 15.82 26.95
N LYS A 90 -28.96 15.17 27.29
CA LYS A 90 -27.90 14.84 26.34
C LYS A 90 -28.14 13.45 25.74
N THR A 91 -28.26 13.37 24.42
CA THR A 91 -28.32 12.11 23.67
C THR A 91 -27.02 11.95 22.89
N THR A 92 -26.26 10.92 23.20
CA THR A 92 -25.02 10.58 22.46
C THR A 92 -25.28 9.35 21.59
N THR A 93 -25.11 9.52 20.28
CA THR A 93 -25.19 8.45 19.29
C THR A 93 -23.78 8.01 18.92
N ILE A 94 -23.50 6.70 19.04
CA ILE A 94 -22.23 6.10 18.62
C ILE A 94 -22.51 5.19 17.42
N LYS A 95 -21.73 5.38 16.36
CA LYS A 95 -21.70 4.48 15.20
C LYS A 95 -20.35 3.78 15.16
N LEU A 96 -20.39 2.45 15.02
CA LEU A 96 -19.20 1.62 14.85
C LEU A 96 -19.04 1.21 13.39
N HIS A 97 -17.80 0.97 12.97
CA HIS A 97 -17.50 0.37 11.68
C HIS A 97 -18.06 -1.06 11.57
N ASN A 98 -18.38 -1.50 10.35
CA ASN A 98 -18.89 -2.84 10.11
C ASN A 98 -17.76 -3.88 10.24
N PRO A 99 -17.83 -4.81 11.23
CA PRO A 99 -16.77 -5.80 11.43
C PRO A 99 -16.65 -6.79 10.26
N ILE A 100 -17.74 -7.04 9.51
CA ILE A 100 -17.72 -7.97 8.36
C ILE A 100 -16.81 -7.44 7.25
N THR A 101 -16.89 -6.14 6.97
CA THR A 101 -16.03 -5.50 5.97
C THR A 101 -14.57 -5.54 6.41
N ALA A 102 -14.28 -5.31 7.70
CA ALA A 102 -12.92 -5.39 8.21
C ALA A 102 -12.34 -6.81 8.14
N ILE A 103 -13.13 -7.85 8.44
CA ILE A 103 -12.73 -9.26 8.26
C ILE A 103 -12.42 -9.54 6.78
N ALA A 104 -13.27 -9.08 5.88
CA ALA A 104 -13.07 -9.29 4.45
C ALA A 104 -11.74 -8.69 3.96
N GLU A 105 -11.42 -7.46 4.38
CA GLU A 105 -10.14 -6.82 4.06
C GLU A 105 -8.95 -7.54 4.71
N LEU A 106 -9.08 -8.01 5.95
CA LEU A 106 -8.03 -8.76 6.63
C LEU A 106 -7.70 -10.07 5.89
N ASN A 107 -8.73 -10.80 5.45
CA ASN A 107 -8.60 -12.04 4.68
C ASN A 107 -7.97 -11.78 3.29
N LYS A 108 -8.31 -10.66 2.64
CA LYS A 108 -7.65 -10.25 1.38
C LYS A 108 -6.15 -10.01 1.58
N MET A 109 -5.77 -9.37 2.70
CA MET A 109 -4.36 -9.17 3.06
C MET A 109 -3.65 -10.47 3.44
N GLY A 110 -4.37 -11.46 3.98
CA GLY A 110 -3.85 -12.79 4.32
C GLY A 110 -3.66 -13.72 3.12
N GLY A 111 -4.31 -13.41 1.98
CA GLY A 111 -4.35 -14.30 0.83
C GLY A 111 -5.34 -15.46 0.97
N ASP A 112 -6.28 -15.37 1.93
CA ASP A 112 -7.30 -16.40 2.17
C ASP A 112 -8.36 -16.47 1.05
N TYR A 113 -8.47 -15.40 0.25
CA TYR A 113 -9.29 -15.36 -0.95
C TYR A 113 -8.44 -15.61 -2.21
N ALA A 114 -9.01 -16.35 -3.16
CA ALA A 114 -8.41 -16.49 -4.48
C ALA A 114 -8.25 -15.09 -5.12
N PRO A 115 -7.13 -14.82 -5.82
CA PRO A 115 -6.92 -13.56 -6.51
C PRO A 115 -8.12 -13.26 -7.41
N GLU A 116 -8.57 -12.00 -7.43
CA GLU A 116 -9.60 -11.57 -8.37
C GLU A 116 -9.13 -11.93 -9.78
N LYS A 117 -9.90 -12.78 -10.46
CA LYS A 117 -9.63 -13.13 -11.86
C LYS A 117 -10.00 -11.91 -12.70
N HIS A 118 -9.05 -11.03 -12.94
CA HIS A 118 -9.20 -10.04 -14.00
C HIS A 118 -9.18 -10.80 -15.33
N ALA A 119 -10.34 -10.88 -16.00
CA ALA A 119 -10.39 -11.28 -17.39
C ALA A 119 -9.62 -10.23 -18.19
N ILE A 120 -8.44 -10.59 -18.72
CA ILE A 120 -7.74 -9.75 -19.70
C ILE A 120 -8.59 -9.81 -20.98
N LEU A 121 -9.51 -8.85 -21.14
CA LEU A 121 -10.39 -8.70 -22.31
C LEU A 121 -9.68 -7.95 -23.46
N GLY A 122 -8.41 -8.27 -23.69
CA GLY A 122 -7.60 -7.66 -24.75
C GLY A 122 -6.76 -8.72 -25.46
N ALA A 123 -6.68 -8.63 -26.78
CA ALA A 123 -5.73 -9.42 -27.54
C ALA A 123 -4.31 -9.01 -27.10
N ILE A 124 -3.55 -9.95 -26.54
CA ILE A 124 -2.13 -9.73 -26.25
C ILE A 124 -1.41 -9.74 -27.60
N HIS A 125 -1.00 -8.56 -28.07
CA HIS A 125 -0.13 -8.46 -29.24
C HIS A 125 1.31 -8.65 -28.80
N VAL A 126 1.86 -9.85 -28.99
CA VAL A 126 3.27 -10.14 -28.74
C VAL A 126 4.03 -9.93 -30.05
N GLU A 127 4.86 -8.90 -30.11
CA GLU A 127 5.79 -8.70 -31.23
C GLU A 127 7.16 -9.25 -30.83
N VAL A 128 7.62 -10.28 -31.54
CA VAL A 128 8.93 -10.90 -31.29
C VAL A 128 9.92 -10.35 -32.30
N THR A 129 10.83 -9.47 -31.84
CA THR A 129 11.91 -8.95 -32.67
C THR A 129 13.17 -9.80 -32.48
N TYR A 130 13.59 -10.50 -33.53
CA TYR A 130 14.87 -11.20 -33.54
C TYR A 130 15.98 -10.23 -33.91
N VAL A 131 16.78 -9.82 -32.92
CA VAL A 131 18.02 -9.09 -33.20
C VAL A 131 19.07 -10.11 -33.63
N ASN A 132 19.25 -10.27 -34.93
CA ASN A 132 20.26 -11.15 -35.48
C ASN A 132 21.64 -10.54 -35.19
N ARG A 133 22.31 -11.06 -34.17
CA ARG A 133 23.61 -10.57 -33.70
C ARG A 133 24.71 -11.50 -34.20
N ASP A 134 24.76 -11.70 -35.51
CA ASP A 134 25.91 -12.33 -36.15
C ASP A 134 26.80 -11.31 -36.83
N ARG A 135 28.08 -11.56 -36.63
CA ARG A 135 29.21 -10.66 -36.74
C ARG A 135 29.75 -10.60 -38.17
N ASN A 136 30.32 -9.44 -38.47
CA ASN A 136 31.48 -9.19 -39.35
C ASN A 136 31.33 -9.50 -40.86
N GLN A 137 31.47 -8.48 -41.70
CA GLN A 137 32.73 -8.25 -42.40
C GLN A 137 32.77 -6.89 -43.10
N THR A 138 33.97 -6.30 -43.04
CA THR A 138 34.56 -5.24 -43.85
C THR A 138 34.18 -5.28 -45.33
N ASP A 139 33.93 -4.12 -45.94
CA ASP A 139 34.74 -3.72 -47.09
C ASP A 139 34.69 -2.21 -47.36
N ASP A 140 35.84 -1.78 -47.85
CA ASP A 140 36.39 -0.46 -48.08
C ASP A 140 35.75 0.26 -49.28
N LYS A 141 35.97 1.58 -49.34
CA LYS A 141 35.78 2.50 -50.50
C LYS A 141 34.36 2.96 -50.82
N ASP A 142 34.06 4.22 -50.49
CA ASP A 142 34.04 5.26 -51.54
C ASP A 142 33.96 6.68 -50.98
N LYS A 143 34.94 7.47 -51.40
CA LYS A 143 35.01 8.93 -51.27
C LYS A 143 34.02 9.55 -52.28
N PRO A 144 33.38 10.67 -51.93
CA PRO A 144 33.58 11.81 -52.81
C PRO A 144 33.93 13.09 -52.04
N THR A 145 34.98 13.73 -52.53
CA THR A 145 35.26 15.15 -52.38
C THR A 145 34.06 15.99 -52.80
N ASN A 146 33.72 17.02 -52.03
CA ASN A 146 33.53 18.33 -52.65
C ASN A 146 33.77 19.50 -51.69
N SER A 147 34.53 20.44 -52.24
CA SER A 147 34.97 21.73 -51.73
C SER A 147 33.85 22.75 -51.60
N SER A 148 33.89 23.56 -50.55
CA SER A 148 33.55 24.99 -50.64
C SER A 148 34.12 25.75 -49.42
N LEU A 149 35.18 26.52 -49.65
CA LEU A 149 35.63 27.59 -48.74
C LEU A 149 34.73 28.83 -48.95
N PRO A 150 34.32 29.56 -47.90
CA PRO A 150 33.85 30.93 -48.03
C PRO A 150 35.00 31.96 -47.89
N PRO A 151 34.83 33.19 -48.41
CA PRO A 151 35.92 34.14 -48.63
C PRO A 151 36.17 35.04 -47.41
N GLY A 152 37.40 35.54 -47.29
CA GLY A 152 37.82 36.54 -46.32
C GLY A 152 39.33 36.54 -46.14
#